data_AF-A0AAF0I3U1-F1
#
_entry.id   AF-A0AAF0I3U1-F1
#
_cell.length_a   1.000
_cell.length_b   1.000
_cell.length_c   1.000
_cell.angle_alpha   90.00
_cell.angle_beta   90.00
_cell.angle_gamma   90.00
#
_symmetry.space_group_name_H-M   'P 1'
#
loop_
_entity.id
_entity.type
_entity.pdbx_description
1 polymer ?
#
loop_
_entity_poly.entity_id
_entity_poly.type
_entity_poly.pdbx_seq_one_letter_code
_entity_poly.pdbx_strand_id
1 'polypeptide(L)'
;MKFKGALLLCLLLVGCDKPNDTQLVTETGRELQRTIDTSPMRVTCEKIAKGREWLSRNMVHKLEAQGCDQVFRSATETNFTDSTIYRHAMTMVCGGIHGQSFTGTELTRRFIFSPDEKALVIEPMTEMDKTRFEGHKTLQQLQDDFNRQQQQYCQ
;
A
#
# COMPACT_ATOMS: atom_id res chain seq x y z
N MET A 1 -34.99 -52.15 1.63
CA MET A 1 -34.16 -51.90 0.43
C MET A 1 -35.07 -51.25 -0.63
N LYS A 2 -34.85 -50.08 -1.22
CA LYS A 2 -33.61 -49.41 -1.66
C LYS A 2 -33.78 -47.88 -1.58
N PHE A 3 -32.87 -47.21 -0.90
CA PHE A 3 -32.62 -45.76 -1.00
C PHE A 3 -31.64 -45.52 -2.14
N LYS A 4 -32.06 -44.87 -3.23
CA LYS A 4 -31.24 -44.15 -4.24
C LYS A 4 -32.24 -43.29 -5.03
N GLY A 5 -32.08 -42.01 -5.31
CA GLY A 5 -30.94 -41.10 -5.21
C GLY A 5 -31.19 -40.02 -6.26
N ALA A 6 -30.90 -38.76 -5.93
CA ALA A 6 -30.61 -37.66 -6.85
C ALA A 6 -30.54 -36.37 -6.03
N LEU A 7 -29.41 -36.15 -5.37
CA LEU A 7 -29.10 -34.84 -4.79
C LEU A 7 -27.64 -34.56 -5.13
N LEU A 8 -27.40 -34.11 -6.36
CA LEU A 8 -26.10 -33.66 -6.84
C LEU A 8 -26.33 -32.94 -8.17
N LEU A 9 -26.48 -31.61 -8.11
CA LEU A 9 -26.18 -30.66 -9.18
C LEU A 9 -26.53 -29.23 -8.74
N CYS A 10 -25.75 -28.68 -7.81
CA CYS A 10 -25.75 -27.24 -7.48
C CYS A 10 -24.38 -26.77 -6.98
N LEU A 11 -23.27 -27.16 -7.65
CA LEU A 11 -21.91 -26.73 -7.25
C LEU A 11 -21.01 -26.32 -8.44
N LEU A 12 -21.58 -25.87 -9.56
CA LEU A 12 -20.77 -25.50 -10.74
C LEU A 12 -21.10 -24.12 -11.32
N LEU A 13 -21.45 -23.13 -10.47
CA LEU A 13 -21.60 -21.74 -10.91
C LEU A 13 -21.09 -20.73 -9.87
N VAL A 14 -19.99 -21.01 -9.19
CA VAL A 14 -19.14 -19.92 -8.68
C VAL A 14 -18.08 -19.72 -9.75
N GLY A 15 -18.46 -19.00 -10.81
CA GLY A 15 -17.50 -18.58 -11.82
C GLY A 15 -16.42 -17.76 -11.11
N CYS A 16 -15.19 -18.28 -11.10
CA CYS A 16 -14.00 -17.49 -10.83
C CYS A 16 -13.83 -16.49 -11.98
N ASP A 17 -14.69 -15.47 -12.05
CA ASP A 17 -14.45 -14.32 -12.91
C ASP A 17 -13.24 -13.61 -12.32
N LYS A 18 -12.10 -13.72 -13.04
CA LYS A 18 -10.92 -12.95 -12.70
C LYS A 18 -11.30 -11.46 -12.76
N PRO A 19 -10.90 -10.66 -11.76
CA PRO A 19 -11.22 -9.24 -11.77
C PRO A 19 -10.67 -8.59 -13.05
N ASN A 20 -11.49 -7.74 -13.67
CA ASN A 20 -11.06 -6.97 -14.82
C ASN A 20 -10.11 -5.84 -14.40
N ASP A 21 -9.42 -5.23 -15.36
CA ASP A 21 -8.39 -4.21 -15.12
C ASP A 21 -8.91 -3.03 -14.30
N THR A 22 -10.13 -2.56 -14.59
CA THR A 22 -10.77 -1.48 -13.83
C THR A 22 -11.01 -1.87 -12.37
N GLN A 23 -11.46 -3.10 -12.11
CA GLN A 23 -11.66 -3.61 -10.76
C GLN A 23 -10.33 -3.71 -10.02
N LEU A 24 -9.29 -4.24 -10.67
CA LEU A 24 -7.94 -4.35 -10.11
C LEU A 24 -7.37 -2.99 -9.70
N VAL A 25 -7.45 -1.99 -10.59
CA VAL A 25 -6.99 -0.63 -10.28
C VAL A 25 -7.82 0.01 -9.17
N THR A 26 -9.14 -0.20 -9.16
CA THR A 26 -10.02 0.34 -8.11
C THR A 26 -9.74 -0.28 -6.74
N GLU A 27 -9.52 -1.59 -6.69
CA GLU A 27 -9.16 -2.31 -5.45
C GLU A 27 -7.80 -1.86 -4.95
N THR A 28 -6.80 -1.79 -5.84
CA THR A 28 -5.47 -1.21 -5.55
C THR A 28 -5.62 0.20 -4.97
N GLY A 29 -6.49 1.00 -5.58
CA GLY A 29 -7.00 2.28 -5.10
C GLY A 29 -7.32 2.29 -3.61
N ARG A 30 -8.29 1.46 -3.25
CA ARG A 30 -8.77 1.34 -1.87
C ARG A 30 -7.70 0.85 -0.91
N GLU A 31 -6.91 -0.15 -1.30
CA GLU A 31 -5.86 -0.68 -0.42
C GLU A 31 -4.73 0.32 -0.21
N LEU A 32 -4.35 1.11 -1.22
CA LEU A 32 -3.38 2.21 -1.05
C LEU A 32 -3.91 3.26 -0.07
N GLN A 33 -5.16 3.71 -0.28
CA GLN A 33 -5.78 4.68 0.63
C GLN A 33 -5.82 4.15 2.06
N ARG A 34 -6.23 2.88 2.23
CA ARG A 34 -6.26 2.22 3.54
C ARG A 34 -4.88 2.12 4.17
N THR A 35 -3.85 1.72 3.42
CA THR A 35 -2.47 1.58 3.93
C THR A 35 -1.91 2.94 4.36
N ILE A 36 -2.12 3.99 3.57
CA ILE A 36 -1.75 5.36 3.97
C ILE A 36 -2.54 5.77 5.21
N ASP A 37 -3.86 5.54 5.21
CA ASP A 37 -4.74 6.05 6.25
C ASP A 37 -4.52 5.37 7.61
N THR A 38 -4.20 4.09 7.59
CA THR A 38 -4.00 3.26 8.78
C THR A 38 -2.55 3.19 9.24
N SER A 39 -1.63 3.90 8.56
CA SER A 39 -0.23 3.98 8.94
C SER A 39 -0.08 4.46 10.40
N PRO A 40 0.54 3.67 11.29
CA PRO A 40 0.79 4.08 12.67
C PRO A 40 1.62 5.38 12.76
N MET A 41 2.51 5.60 11.79
CA MET A 41 3.31 6.81 11.71
C MET A 41 2.49 8.04 11.36
N ARG A 42 1.49 7.89 10.49
CA ARG A 42 0.56 8.97 10.22
C ARG A 42 -0.11 9.46 11.50
N VAL A 43 -0.56 8.54 12.36
CA VAL A 43 -1.17 8.89 13.66
C VAL A 43 -0.20 9.65 14.56
N THR A 44 1.09 9.29 14.57
CA THR A 44 2.13 10.01 15.31
C THR A 44 2.33 11.43 14.77
N CYS A 45 2.48 11.57 13.45
CA CYS A 45 2.68 12.87 12.80
C CYS A 45 1.47 13.79 12.96
N GLU A 46 0.25 13.26 12.82
CA GLU A 46 -1.00 14.00 13.01
C GLU A 46 -1.12 14.57 14.42
N LYS A 47 -0.69 13.83 15.46
CA LYS A 47 -0.67 14.35 16.84
C LYS A 47 0.27 15.54 17.03
N ILE A 48 1.34 15.61 16.25
CA ILE A 48 2.29 16.72 16.29
C ILE A 48 1.74 17.93 15.51
N ALA A 49 1.24 17.68 14.29
CA ALA A 49 0.67 18.71 13.41
C ALA A 49 -0.64 19.30 13.94
N LYS A 50 -1.44 18.49 14.65
CA LYS A 50 -2.74 18.85 15.25
C LYS A 50 -3.74 19.42 14.25
N GLY A 51 -3.84 18.84 13.05
CA GLY A 51 -4.76 19.29 12.00
C GLY A 51 -4.50 20.70 11.47
N ARG A 52 -3.31 21.27 11.70
CA ARG A 52 -2.97 22.62 11.23
C ARG A 52 -2.58 22.60 9.76
N GLU A 53 -3.15 23.53 9.01
CA GLU A 53 -2.79 23.75 7.61
C GLU A 53 -1.42 24.43 7.47
N TRP A 54 -1.08 25.31 8.41
CA TRP A 54 0.21 26.01 8.44
C TRP A 54 1.02 25.63 9.68
N LEU A 55 2.26 25.20 9.45
CA LEU A 55 3.17 24.74 10.49
C LEU A 55 4.23 25.80 10.79
N SER A 56 4.44 26.06 12.09
CA SER A 56 5.57 26.90 12.50
C SER A 56 6.89 26.14 12.35
N ARG A 57 8.01 26.85 12.20
CA ARG A 57 9.34 26.23 12.07
C ARG A 57 9.64 25.22 13.19
N ASN A 58 9.31 25.55 14.43
CA ASN A 58 9.51 24.66 15.57
C ASN A 58 8.66 23.37 15.47
N MET A 59 7.51 23.43 14.81
CA MET A 59 6.65 22.26 14.59
C MET A 59 7.19 21.41 13.45
N VAL A 60 7.65 22.03 12.36
CA VAL A 60 8.34 21.34 11.26
C VAL A 60 9.55 20.58 11.79
N HIS A 61 10.42 21.20 12.58
CA HIS A 61 11.57 20.49 13.18
C HIS A 61 11.17 19.31 14.09
N LYS A 62 10.04 19.41 14.80
CA LYS A 62 9.52 18.28 15.59
C LYS A 62 9.02 17.14 14.71
N LEU A 63 8.41 17.46 13.57
CA LEU A 63 7.96 16.48 12.58
C LEU A 63 9.16 15.80 11.91
N GLU A 64 10.15 16.56 11.45
CA GLU A 64 11.40 16.06 10.87
C GLU A 64 12.14 15.14 11.85
N ALA A 65 12.24 15.53 13.13
CA ALA A 65 12.86 14.69 14.16
C ALA A 65 12.11 13.37 14.44
N GLN A 66 10.90 13.22 13.91
CA GLN A 66 10.10 11.99 13.95
C GLN A 66 9.95 11.35 12.56
N GLY A 67 10.74 11.77 11.55
CA GLY A 67 10.71 11.24 10.19
C GLY A 67 9.40 11.50 9.42
N CYS A 68 8.61 12.47 9.86
CA CYS A 68 7.31 12.78 9.26
C CYS A 68 7.42 13.46 7.88
N ASP A 69 8.63 13.78 7.44
CA ASP A 69 8.95 14.23 6.09
C ASP A 69 8.81 13.11 5.04
N GLN A 70 8.80 11.84 5.46
CA GLN A 70 8.61 10.66 4.59
C GLN A 70 7.23 9.99 4.73
N VAL A 71 6.34 10.59 5.52
CA VAL A 71 4.99 10.05 5.80
C VAL A 71 3.97 10.87 5.03
N PHE A 72 3.19 10.22 4.16
CA PHE A 72 2.07 10.88 3.47
C PHE A 72 1.06 11.44 4.46
N ARG A 73 0.69 12.71 4.26
CA ARG A 73 -0.26 13.44 5.10
C ARG A 73 -1.67 12.87 4.99
N SER A 74 -2.15 12.68 3.76
CA SER A 74 -3.49 12.18 3.50
C SER A 74 -3.52 11.30 2.25
N ALA A 75 -4.29 10.22 2.33
CA ALA A 75 -4.65 9.42 1.16
C ALA A 75 -5.42 10.23 0.10
N THR A 76 -6.22 11.22 0.53
CA THR A 76 -6.98 12.09 -0.40
C THR A 76 -6.11 13.09 -1.14
N GLU A 77 -4.93 13.39 -0.60
CA GLU A 77 -3.93 14.28 -1.21
C GLU A 77 -2.82 13.47 -1.93
N THR A 78 -2.99 12.15 -2.02
CA THR A 78 -2.05 11.25 -2.67
C THR A 78 -2.64 10.74 -3.98
N ASN A 79 -1.99 11.10 -5.08
CA ASN A 79 -2.35 10.71 -6.43
C ASN A 79 -1.67 9.42 -6.84
N PHE A 80 -2.36 8.66 -7.68
CA PHE A 80 -1.90 7.40 -8.26
C PHE A 80 -1.21 7.74 -9.58
N THR A 81 0.02 7.28 -9.75
CA THR A 81 0.79 7.52 -10.96
C THR A 81 1.22 6.20 -11.57
N ASP A 82 1.26 6.15 -12.92
CA ASP A 82 1.96 5.10 -13.68
C ASP A 82 1.63 3.65 -13.28
N SER A 83 0.35 3.38 -12.96
CA SER A 83 -0.09 2.04 -12.53
C SER A 83 -0.19 1.08 -13.72
N THR A 84 0.48 -0.06 -13.62
CA THR A 84 0.53 -1.11 -14.64
C THR A 84 0.16 -2.46 -14.03
N ILE A 85 -0.63 -3.24 -14.77
CA ILE A 85 -1.05 -4.58 -14.36
C ILE A 85 -0.14 -5.62 -15.02
N TYR A 86 0.54 -6.40 -14.21
CA TYR A 86 1.41 -7.49 -14.62
C TYR A 86 0.73 -8.83 -14.39
N ARG A 87 0.79 -9.72 -15.38
CA ARG A 87 0.09 -11.02 -15.38
C ARG A 87 1.06 -12.14 -15.70
N HIS A 88 1.89 -12.49 -14.72
CA HIS A 88 2.83 -13.61 -14.83
C HIS A 88 2.24 -14.85 -14.15
N ALA A 89 3.02 -15.50 -13.26
CA ALA A 89 2.53 -16.57 -12.39
C ALA A 89 1.42 -16.11 -11.43
N MET A 90 1.45 -14.83 -11.03
CA MET A 90 0.42 -14.14 -10.25
C MET A 90 0.08 -12.79 -10.90
N THR A 91 -1.13 -12.28 -10.64
CA THR A 91 -1.52 -10.93 -11.07
C THR A 91 -1.00 -9.93 -10.06
N MET A 92 -0.34 -8.88 -10.55
CA MET A 92 0.24 -7.84 -9.70
C MET A 92 -0.12 -6.48 -10.27
N VAL A 93 -0.39 -5.51 -9.41
CA VAL A 93 -0.54 -4.11 -9.79
C VAL A 93 0.63 -3.34 -9.21
N CYS A 94 1.44 -2.73 -10.06
CA CYS A 94 2.61 -1.97 -9.65
C CYS A 94 2.51 -0.55 -10.20
N GLY A 95 3.05 0.43 -9.47
CA GLY A 95 3.02 1.81 -9.92
C GLY A 95 3.68 2.76 -8.94
N GLY A 96 3.37 4.04 -9.09
CA GLY A 96 3.78 5.11 -8.21
C GLY A 96 2.61 5.75 -7.47
N ILE A 97 2.95 6.43 -6.39
CA ILE A 97 2.09 7.37 -5.69
C ILE A 97 2.84 8.67 -5.47
N HIS A 98 2.13 9.78 -5.58
CA HIS A 98 2.66 11.13 -5.41
C HIS A 98 1.76 11.95 -4.50
N GLY A 99 2.31 12.61 -3.49
CA GLY A 99 1.53 13.41 -2.54
C GLY A 99 2.42 14.27 -1.66
N GLN A 100 1.85 14.82 -0.58
CA GLN A 100 2.60 15.65 0.37
C GLN A 100 2.87 14.92 1.69
N SER A 101 4.02 15.21 2.29
CA SER A 101 4.34 14.81 3.65
C SER A 101 3.69 15.74 4.68
N PHE A 102 3.79 15.38 5.96
CA PHE A 102 3.38 16.27 7.05
C PHE A 102 4.21 17.55 7.15
N THR A 103 5.39 17.60 6.54
CA THR A 103 6.23 18.82 6.52
C THR A 103 5.95 19.71 5.32
N GLY A 104 5.07 19.28 4.41
CA GLY A 104 4.77 19.97 3.15
C GLY A 104 5.73 19.66 2.02
N THR A 105 6.68 18.73 2.22
CA THR A 105 7.54 18.21 1.14
C THR A 105 6.75 17.30 0.22
N GLU A 106 6.99 17.38 -1.08
CA GLU A 106 6.45 16.40 -2.02
C GLU A 106 7.14 15.05 -1.86
N LEU A 107 6.34 13.99 -1.94
CA LEU A 107 6.77 12.60 -1.82
C LEU A 107 6.33 11.82 -3.04
N THR A 108 7.24 11.00 -3.54
CA THR A 108 6.95 10.00 -4.57
C THR A 108 7.45 8.66 -4.07
N ARG A 109 6.60 7.63 -4.10
CA ARG A 109 6.96 6.26 -3.68
C ARG A 109 6.39 5.25 -4.65
N ARG A 110 7.09 4.14 -4.85
CA ARG A 110 6.56 3.01 -5.61
C ARG A 110 5.68 2.13 -4.72
N PHE A 111 4.80 1.36 -5.34
CA PHE A 111 4.03 0.33 -4.65
C PHE A 111 3.96 -0.97 -5.47
N ILE A 112 3.68 -2.05 -4.75
CA ILE A 112 3.37 -3.37 -5.29
C ILE A 112 2.11 -3.85 -4.59
N PHE A 113 1.11 -4.28 -5.36
CA PHE A 113 -0.12 -4.87 -4.85
C PHE A 113 -0.36 -6.24 -5.44
N SER A 114 -0.57 -7.23 -4.57
CA SER A 114 -1.04 -8.57 -4.91
C SER A 114 -2.54 -8.67 -4.60
N PRO A 115 -3.43 -8.69 -5.63
CA PRO A 115 -4.87 -8.83 -5.43
C PRO A 115 -5.25 -10.17 -4.80
N ASP A 116 -4.54 -11.25 -5.19
CA ASP A 116 -4.81 -12.60 -4.71
C ASP A 116 -4.52 -12.73 -3.20
N GLU A 117 -3.44 -12.09 -2.73
CA GLU A 117 -3.06 -12.07 -1.32
C GLU A 117 -3.67 -10.92 -0.52
N LYS A 118 -4.30 -9.96 -1.21
CA LYS A 118 -4.74 -8.66 -0.65
C LYS A 118 -3.62 -7.97 0.13
N ALA A 119 -2.41 -8.04 -0.41
CA ALA A 119 -1.21 -7.53 0.21
C ALA A 119 -0.69 -6.35 -0.59
N LEU A 120 -0.53 -5.21 0.09
CA LEU A 120 0.01 -3.98 -0.48
C LEU A 120 1.27 -3.56 0.25
N VAL A 121 2.34 -3.32 -0.50
CA VAL A 121 3.61 -2.81 0.02
C VAL A 121 3.94 -1.50 -0.69
N ILE A 122 4.18 -0.45 0.09
CA ILE A 122 4.74 0.82 -0.39
C ILE A 122 6.25 0.77 -0.14
N GLU A 123 7.02 1.30 -1.07
CA GLU A 123 8.48 1.39 -0.99
C GLU A 123 8.94 1.98 0.36
N PRO A 124 9.73 1.25 1.17
CA PRO A 124 10.21 1.71 2.46
C PRO A 124 11.30 2.78 2.30
N MET A 125 11.19 3.88 3.03
CA MET A 125 12.09 5.05 2.96
C MET A 125 12.66 5.42 4.33
N THR A 126 12.08 4.88 5.40
CA THR A 126 12.53 5.12 6.77
C THR A 126 12.48 3.85 7.60
N GLU A 127 13.25 3.84 8.68
CA GLU A 127 13.20 2.78 9.70
C GLU A 127 11.79 2.61 10.30
N MET A 128 10.91 3.59 10.15
CA MET A 128 9.55 3.60 10.68
C MET A 128 8.52 2.94 9.75
N ASP A 129 8.89 2.67 8.50
CA ASP A 129 8.04 1.89 7.58
C ASP A 129 8.00 0.39 7.96
N LYS A 130 8.86 -0.03 8.89
CA LYS A 130 8.89 -1.39 9.42
C LYS A 130 7.57 -1.78 10.06
N THR A 131 6.99 -2.87 9.59
CA THR A 131 5.93 -3.54 10.34
C THR A 131 6.50 -4.30 11.54
N ARG A 132 5.64 -4.72 12.47
CA ARG A 132 6.05 -5.59 13.61
C ARG A 132 6.72 -6.89 13.17
N PHE A 133 6.44 -7.37 11.96
CA PHE A 133 6.99 -8.60 11.41
C PHE A 133 8.38 -8.39 10.78
N GLU A 134 8.76 -7.13 10.55
CA GLU A 134 10.00 -6.72 9.90
C GLU A 134 10.97 -6.00 10.85
N GLY A 135 10.64 -5.93 12.14
CA GLY A 135 11.39 -5.16 13.13
C GLY A 135 12.88 -5.50 13.27
N HIS A 136 13.30 -6.67 12.77
CA HIS A 136 14.70 -7.11 12.76
C HIS A 136 15.46 -6.78 11.47
N LYS A 137 14.77 -6.33 10.41
CA LYS A 137 15.42 -5.92 9.15
C LYS A 137 15.85 -4.46 9.27
N THR A 138 16.98 -4.10 8.68
CA THR A 138 17.36 -2.70 8.44
C THR A 138 16.50 -2.09 7.34
N LEU A 139 16.41 -0.76 7.25
CA LEU A 139 15.77 -0.09 6.11
C LEU A 139 16.36 -0.55 4.77
N GLN A 140 17.69 -0.67 4.68
CA GLN A 140 18.34 -1.14 3.46
C GLN A 140 17.85 -2.54 3.05
N GLN A 141 17.74 -3.46 4.00
CA GLN A 141 17.22 -4.81 3.72
C GLN A 141 15.77 -4.77 3.24
N LEU A 142 14.94 -3.89 3.78
CA LEU A 142 13.57 -3.72 3.31
C LEU A 142 13.51 -3.13 1.89
N GLN A 143 14.37 -2.16 1.59
CA GLN A 143 14.49 -1.59 0.25
C GLN A 143 14.98 -2.65 -0.75
N ASP A 144 15.97 -3.45 -0.36
CA ASP A 144 16.48 -4.55 -1.19
C ASP A 144 15.39 -5.59 -1.44
N ASP A 145 14.61 -5.96 -0.42
CA ASP A 145 13.48 -6.89 -0.55
C ASP A 145 12.41 -6.34 -1.50
N PHE A 146 12.01 -5.08 -1.30
CA PHE A 146 11.06 -4.40 -2.18
C PHE A 146 11.57 -4.36 -3.63
N ASN A 147 12.83 -4.00 -3.84
CA ASN A 147 13.44 -3.93 -5.17
C ASN A 147 13.47 -5.30 -5.85
N ARG A 148 13.79 -6.37 -5.12
CA ARG A 148 13.74 -7.73 -5.66
C ARG A 148 12.31 -8.13 -6.05
N GLN A 149 11.32 -7.81 -5.22
CA GLN A 149 9.91 -8.05 -5.56
C GLN A 149 9.47 -7.24 -6.79
N GLN A 150 9.89 -5.98 -6.90
CA GLN A 150 9.59 -5.14 -8.06
C GLN A 150 10.18 -5.73 -9.35
N GLN A 151 11.43 -6.18 -9.32
CA GLN A 151 12.07 -6.85 -10.46
C GLN A 151 11.39 -8.17 -10.82
N GLN A 152 10.95 -8.94 -9.83
CA GLN A 152 10.33 -10.24 -10.05
C GLN A 152 8.90 -10.14 -10.59
N TYR A 153 8.14 -9.13 -10.15
CA TYR A 153 6.69 -9.07 -10.33
C TYR A 153 6.20 -7.94 -11.23
N CYS A 154 7.02 -6.93 -11.49
CA CYS A 154 6.62 -5.72 -12.20
C CYS A 154 7.44 -5.50 -13.49
N GLN A 155 7.85 -6.58 -14.17
CA GLN A 155 8.59 -6.56 -15.43
C GLN A 155 8.05 -7.58 -16.43
#